data_AF-A0A933WZT5-F1
#
_entry.id   AF-A0A933WZT5-F1
#
_cell.length_a   1.000
_cell.length_b   1.000
_cell.length_c   1.000
_cell.angle_alpha   90.00
_cell.angle_beta   90.00
_cell.angle_gamma   90.00
#
_symmetry.space_group_name_H-M   'P 1'
#
loop_
_entity.id
_entity.type
_entity.pdbx_description
1 polymer ?
#
loop_
_entity_poly.entity_id
_entity_poly.type
_entity_poly.pdbx_seq_one_letter_code
_entity_poly.pdbx_strand_id
1 'polypeptide(L)'
;MDAAIPYTTQLRRDTGLYNAKVGIWLFLASEVMLFGALFSSYVLLRVGADSWPHGLLNVPIGTFNTAVLITSSVTVVMAWASLKMGQLKNARRYLLATVLCAAMFLGVKTVEYRDKFTHYEVRFTDGKVLTGHVKALGRTAFLSLSKLKMMKVEKFAFHPDAAHGAAVATHASSMEVETAKVEKLECFGPWHHTYFAIYFALTGLHGLHVFGGMLVFLYFFGPGAVLYRADPVRYTNRIEVAGLFWHFVDLVWIFLFPVLYLL
;
A
#
# COMPACT_ATOMS: atom_id res chain seq x y z
N MET A 1 -44.44 -14.52 4.66
CA MET A 1 -43.55 -15.57 4.15
C MET A 1 -42.18 -14.93 4.00
N ASP A 2 -41.29 -15.13 4.95
CA ASP A 2 -39.91 -14.65 4.83
C ASP A 2 -39.23 -15.51 3.76
N ALA A 3 -39.08 -14.96 2.56
CA ALA A 3 -38.29 -15.54 1.50
C ALA A 3 -36.81 -15.46 1.90
N ALA A 4 -36.41 -16.28 2.87
CA ALA A 4 -35.01 -16.46 3.22
C ALA A 4 -34.33 -17.09 2.00
N ILE A 5 -33.57 -16.29 1.25
CA ILE A 5 -32.76 -16.77 0.13
C ILE A 5 -31.87 -17.90 0.68
N PRO A 6 -32.05 -19.15 0.23
CA PRO A 6 -31.32 -20.28 0.80
C PRO A 6 -29.83 -20.11 0.49
N TYR A 7 -29.01 -20.01 1.54
CA TYR A 7 -27.56 -19.98 1.39
C TYR A 7 -27.04 -21.42 1.33
N THR A 8 -26.38 -21.77 0.21
CA THR A 8 -25.85 -23.13 0.02
C THR A 8 -24.49 -23.27 0.68
N THR A 9 -24.44 -24.03 1.77
CA THR A 9 -23.19 -24.58 2.34
C THR A 9 -22.78 -25.89 1.66
N GLN A 10 -23.71 -26.50 0.91
CA GLN A 10 -23.46 -27.73 0.17
C GLN A 10 -22.65 -27.47 -1.10
N LEU A 11 -21.78 -28.43 -1.41
CA LEU A 11 -20.99 -28.42 -2.64
C LEU A 11 -21.91 -28.67 -3.83
N ARG A 12 -21.72 -27.92 -4.93
CA ARG A 12 -22.41 -28.24 -6.19
C ARG A 12 -21.93 -29.59 -6.70
N ARG A 13 -22.86 -30.37 -7.27
CA ARG A 13 -22.57 -31.66 -7.89
C ARG A 13 -21.59 -31.55 -9.05
N ASP A 14 -21.67 -30.46 -9.82
CA ASP A 14 -20.89 -30.30 -11.05
C ASP A 14 -19.47 -29.80 -10.78
N THR A 15 -19.31 -28.81 -9.90
CA THR A 15 -18.02 -28.14 -9.65
C THR A 15 -17.34 -28.60 -8.36
N GLY A 16 -18.04 -29.28 -7.46
CA GLY A 16 -17.51 -29.63 -6.13
C GLY A 16 -17.23 -28.42 -5.23
N LEU A 17 -17.71 -27.23 -5.59
CA LEU A 17 -17.50 -25.97 -4.86
C LEU A 17 -18.83 -25.38 -4.40
N TYR A 18 -18.82 -24.66 -3.28
CA TYR A 18 -19.96 -23.86 -2.83
C TYR A 18 -20.01 -22.50 -3.56
N ASN A 19 -21.19 -21.90 -3.64
CA ASN A 19 -21.43 -20.69 -4.47
C ASN A 19 -20.48 -19.53 -4.15
N ALA A 20 -20.22 -19.25 -2.86
CA ALA A 20 -19.33 -18.16 -2.48
C ALA A 20 -17.87 -18.39 -2.92
N LYS A 21 -17.42 -19.65 -3.01
CA LYS A 21 -16.07 -19.99 -3.50
C LYS A 21 -15.94 -19.75 -4.99
N VAL A 22 -16.97 -20.06 -5.77
CA VAL A 22 -17.00 -19.72 -7.20
C VAL A 22 -17.04 -18.20 -7.39
N GLY A 23 -17.88 -17.51 -6.61
CA GLY A 23 -18.00 -16.05 -6.66
C GLY A 23 -16.68 -15.33 -6.38
N ILE A 24 -15.93 -15.76 -5.36
CA ILE A 24 -14.64 -15.13 -5.05
C ILE A 24 -13.62 -15.40 -6.16
N TRP A 25 -13.56 -16.59 -6.75
CA TRP A 25 -12.64 -16.83 -7.87
C TRP A 25 -12.92 -15.94 -9.08
N LEU A 26 -14.19 -15.72 -9.42
CA LEU A 26 -14.58 -14.79 -10.49
C LEU A 26 -14.19 -13.34 -10.16
N PHE A 27 -14.42 -12.92 -8.92
CA PHE A 27 -14.01 -11.60 -8.43
C PHE A 27 -12.48 -11.43 -8.48
N LEU A 28 -11.72 -12.43 -8.03
CA LEU A 28 -10.26 -12.40 -8.10
C LEU A 28 -9.75 -12.34 -9.54
N ALA A 29 -10.43 -13.00 -10.48
CA ALA A 29 -10.09 -12.89 -11.90
C ALA A 29 -10.23 -11.45 -12.42
N SER A 30 -11.29 -10.72 -12.01
CA SER A 30 -11.41 -9.30 -12.37
C SER A 30 -10.34 -8.42 -11.74
N GLU A 31 -9.92 -8.72 -10.51
CA GLU A 31 -8.82 -8.01 -9.85
C GLU A 31 -7.46 -8.26 -10.53
N VAL A 32 -7.20 -9.48 -11.00
CA VAL A 32 -6.03 -9.79 -11.82
C VAL A 32 -6.00 -8.92 -13.08
N MET A 33 -7.14 -8.74 -13.73
CA MET A 33 -7.23 -7.89 -14.92
C MET A 33 -6.98 -6.40 -14.59
N LEU A 34 -7.55 -5.91 -13.48
CA LEU A 34 -7.38 -4.54 -13.00
C LEU A 34 -5.91 -4.22 -12.72
N PHE A 35 -5.24 -5.03 -11.90
CA PHE A 35 -3.82 -4.84 -11.59
C PHE A 35 -2.93 -5.14 -12.81
N GLY A 36 -3.28 -6.15 -13.61
CA GLY A 36 -2.55 -6.52 -14.83
C GLY A 36 -2.48 -5.37 -15.84
N ALA A 37 -3.56 -4.61 -16.02
CA ALA A 37 -3.56 -3.40 -16.84
C ALA A 37 -2.60 -2.33 -16.29
N LEU A 38 -2.64 -2.06 -14.97
CA LEU A 38 -1.77 -1.06 -14.34
C LEU A 38 -0.29 -1.46 -14.38
N PHE A 39 0.03 -2.74 -14.16
CA PHE A 39 1.39 -3.28 -14.31
C PHE A 39 1.88 -3.13 -15.75
N SER A 40 1.03 -3.44 -16.73
CA SER A 40 1.38 -3.28 -18.14
C SER A 40 1.64 -1.81 -18.48
N SER A 41 0.85 -0.88 -17.96
CA SER A 41 1.10 0.56 -18.09
C SER A 41 2.45 0.97 -17.50
N TYR A 42 2.84 0.47 -16.32
CA TYR A 42 4.16 0.73 -15.74
C TYR A 42 5.29 0.26 -16.67
N VAL A 43 5.21 -0.98 -17.16
CA VAL A 43 6.24 -1.55 -18.05
C VAL A 43 6.38 -0.73 -19.34
N LEU A 44 5.26 -0.32 -19.95
CA LEU A 44 5.28 0.51 -21.15
C LEU A 44 5.89 1.88 -20.89
N LEU A 45 5.52 2.55 -19.79
CA LEU A 45 6.11 3.83 -19.40
C LEU A 45 7.61 3.73 -19.15
N ARG A 46 8.05 2.63 -18.52
CA ARG A 46 9.45 2.38 -18.22
C ARG A 46 10.28 2.14 -19.48
N VAL A 47 9.81 1.26 -20.37
CA VAL A 47 10.53 0.89 -21.60
C VAL A 47 10.55 2.04 -22.61
N GLY A 48 9.52 2.90 -22.60
CA GLY A 48 9.43 4.06 -23.48
C GLY A 48 10.22 5.30 -23.04
N ALA A 49 10.88 5.27 -21.88
CA ALA A 49 11.61 6.42 -21.33
C ALA A 49 13.12 6.24 -21.48
N ASP A 50 13.82 7.28 -21.99
CA ASP A 50 15.29 7.26 -22.16
C ASP A 50 16.05 7.15 -20.82
N SER A 51 15.49 7.74 -19.76
CA SER A 51 16.00 7.62 -18.41
C SER A 51 14.84 7.44 -17.43
N TRP A 52 14.93 6.41 -16.60
CA TRP A 52 13.93 6.12 -15.57
C TRP A 52 14.51 6.44 -14.18
N PRO A 53 13.71 6.94 -13.22
CA PRO A 53 14.19 7.16 -11.87
C PRO A 53 14.49 5.84 -11.16
N HIS A 54 15.65 5.72 -10.51
CA HIS A 54 16.06 4.55 -9.74
C HIS A 54 16.47 4.95 -8.32
N GLY A 55 16.33 4.04 -7.34
CA GLY A 55 16.83 4.25 -5.97
C GLY A 55 16.04 5.26 -5.13
N LEU A 56 14.88 5.71 -5.61
CA LEU A 56 14.03 6.66 -4.89
C LEU A 56 13.30 6.04 -3.69
N LEU A 57 13.21 4.71 -3.62
CA LEU A 57 12.48 3.98 -2.59
C LEU A 57 13.44 3.23 -1.67
N ASN A 58 13.09 3.14 -0.38
CA ASN A 58 13.91 2.45 0.61
C ASN A 58 13.65 0.93 0.54
N VAL A 59 14.59 0.21 -0.08
CA VAL A 59 14.48 -1.25 -0.28
C VAL A 59 14.41 -2.01 1.06
N PRO A 60 15.27 -1.79 2.08
CA PRO A 60 15.14 -2.47 3.37
C PRO A 60 13.76 -2.35 4.04
N ILE A 61 13.17 -1.15 4.06
CA ILE A 61 11.83 -0.94 4.63
C ILE A 61 10.76 -1.65 3.79
N GLY A 62 10.89 -1.62 2.46
CA GLY A 62 10.04 -2.37 1.55
C GLY A 62 10.11 -3.88 1.78
N THR A 63 11.30 -4.45 1.92
CA THR A 63 11.54 -5.87 2.19
C THR A 63 10.93 -6.29 3.53
N PHE A 64 11.10 -5.47 4.57
CA PHE A 64 10.47 -5.72 5.86
C PHE A 64 8.94 -5.78 5.74
N ASN A 65 8.33 -4.83 5.03
CA ASN A 65 6.88 -4.85 4.77
C ASN A 65 6.42 -6.10 4.01
N THR A 66 7.19 -6.53 3.02
CA THR A 66 6.92 -7.78 2.30
C THR A 66 6.95 -8.99 3.23
N ALA A 67 7.94 -9.07 4.13
CA ALA A 67 7.98 -10.15 5.12
C ALA A 67 6.78 -10.12 6.08
N VAL A 68 6.32 -8.92 6.48
CA VAL A 68 5.12 -8.75 7.31
C VAL A 68 3.87 -9.26 6.59
N LEU A 69 3.68 -8.95 5.31
CA LEU A 69 2.52 -9.44 4.54
C LEU A 69 2.55 -10.94 4.33
N ILE A 70 3.69 -11.52 3.94
CA ILE A 70 3.83 -12.97 3.77
C ILE A 70 3.52 -13.69 5.10
N THR A 71 4.02 -13.16 6.22
CA THR A 71 3.71 -13.69 7.56
C THR A 71 2.21 -13.61 7.84
N SER A 72 1.55 -12.52 7.47
CA SER A 72 0.11 -12.35 7.64
C SER A 72 -0.72 -13.35 6.84
N SER A 73 -0.26 -13.74 5.65
CA SER A 73 -0.88 -14.81 4.86
C SER A 73 -0.80 -16.15 5.60
N VAL A 74 0.37 -16.51 6.15
CA VAL A 74 0.52 -17.74 6.93
C VAL A 74 -0.44 -17.75 8.11
N THR A 75 -0.60 -16.63 8.83
CA THR A 75 -1.52 -16.58 9.97
C THR A 75 -2.98 -16.76 9.55
N VAL A 76 -3.41 -16.28 8.37
CA VAL A 76 -4.77 -16.52 7.85
C VAL A 76 -5.01 -18.02 7.59
N VAL A 77 -4.06 -18.73 6.98
CA VAL A 77 -4.17 -20.18 6.76
C VAL A 77 -4.29 -20.91 8.09
N MET A 78 -3.47 -20.54 9.07
CA MET A 78 -3.52 -21.12 10.42
C MET A 78 -4.83 -20.81 11.14
N ALA A 79 -5.43 -19.63 10.90
CA ALA A 79 -6.75 -19.29 11.42
C ALA A 79 -7.82 -20.23 10.85
N TRP A 80 -7.84 -20.42 9.53
CA TRP A 80 -8.77 -21.33 8.86
C TRP A 80 -8.57 -22.79 9.30
N ALA A 81 -7.32 -23.26 9.37
CA ALA A 81 -7.00 -24.60 9.83
C ALA A 81 -7.47 -24.84 11.28
N SER A 82 -7.25 -23.86 12.16
CA SER A 82 -7.75 -23.91 13.55
C SER A 82 -9.27 -24.02 13.61
N LEU A 83 -10.00 -23.35 12.72
CA LEU A 83 -11.47 -23.46 12.65
C LEU A 83 -11.92 -24.84 12.20
N LYS A 84 -11.22 -25.46 11.24
CA LYS A 84 -11.47 -26.85 10.82
C LYS A 84 -11.23 -27.85 11.95
N MET A 85 -10.31 -27.55 12.86
CA MET A 85 -10.06 -28.35 14.08
C MET A 85 -11.00 -28.00 15.24
N GLY A 86 -11.99 -27.12 15.06
CA GLY A 86 -12.91 -26.67 16.12
C GLY A 86 -12.28 -25.74 17.16
N GLN A 87 -11.05 -25.26 16.95
CA GLN A 87 -10.29 -24.46 17.90
C GLN A 87 -10.52 -22.96 17.69
N LEU A 88 -11.71 -22.47 18.04
CA LEU A 88 -12.07 -21.05 17.86
C LEU A 88 -11.09 -20.07 18.54
N LYS A 89 -10.58 -20.42 19.72
CA LYS A 89 -9.64 -19.56 20.46
C LYS A 89 -8.36 -19.32 19.66
N ASN A 90 -7.80 -20.37 19.06
CA ASN A 90 -6.59 -20.28 18.25
C ASN A 90 -6.88 -19.54 16.93
N ALA A 91 -8.01 -19.82 16.29
CA ALA A 91 -8.45 -19.08 15.11
C ALA A 91 -8.53 -17.56 15.36
N ARG A 92 -9.10 -17.14 16.49
CA ARG A 92 -9.19 -15.72 16.86
C ARG A 92 -7.81 -15.08 17.09
N ARG A 93 -6.86 -15.81 17.69
CA ARG A 93 -5.48 -15.32 17.88
C ARG A 93 -4.80 -15.09 16.54
N TYR A 94 -4.94 -16.03 15.61
CA TYR A 94 -4.36 -15.91 14.28
C TYR A 94 -5.02 -14.79 13.45
N LEU A 95 -6.35 -14.62 13.52
CA LEU A 95 -7.05 -13.49 12.88
C LEU A 95 -6.58 -12.15 13.45
N LEU A 96 -6.40 -12.06 14.78
CA LEU A 96 -5.85 -10.85 15.40
C LEU A 96 -4.42 -10.58 14.92
N ALA A 97 -3.57 -11.61 14.84
CA ALA A 97 -2.22 -11.48 14.30
C ALA A 97 -2.24 -10.94 12.85
N THR A 98 -3.11 -11.45 11.98
CA THR A 98 -3.29 -10.92 10.62
C THR A 98 -3.66 -9.43 10.62
N VAL A 99 -4.62 -9.03 11.47
CA VAL A 99 -5.03 -7.61 11.57
C VAL A 99 -3.88 -6.72 12.04
N LEU A 100 -3.08 -7.18 13.00
CA LEU A 100 -1.91 -6.43 13.48
C LEU A 100 -0.84 -6.30 12.39
N CYS A 101 -0.56 -7.36 11.63
CA CYS A 101 0.34 -7.30 10.47
C CYS A 101 -0.19 -6.34 9.39
N ALA A 102 -1.49 -6.36 9.11
CA ALA A 102 -2.12 -5.43 8.17
C ALA A 102 -1.96 -3.97 8.61
N ALA A 103 -2.23 -3.69 9.88
CA ALA A 103 -2.07 -2.36 10.45
C ALA A 103 -0.61 -1.90 10.43
N MET A 104 0.33 -2.80 10.71
CA MET A 104 1.77 -2.53 10.61
C MET A 104 2.16 -2.18 9.16
N PHE A 105 1.72 -2.97 8.19
CA PHE A 105 1.98 -2.71 6.77
C PHE A 105 1.46 -1.33 6.34
N LEU A 106 0.19 -1.02 6.67
CA LEU A 106 -0.41 0.29 6.36
C LEU A 106 0.30 1.44 7.09
N GLY A 107 0.73 1.23 8.34
CA GLY A 107 1.47 2.22 9.12
C GLY A 107 2.81 2.56 8.50
N VAL A 108 3.60 1.55 8.14
CA VAL A 108 4.89 1.76 7.46
C VAL A 108 4.68 2.44 6.11
N LYS A 109 3.66 2.03 5.34
CA LYS A 109 3.33 2.68 4.06
C LYS A 109 2.92 4.13 4.21
N THR A 110 2.15 4.44 5.26
CA THR A 110 1.74 5.81 5.55
C THR A 110 2.94 6.71 5.86
N VAL A 111 3.91 6.18 6.62
CA VAL A 111 5.16 6.89 6.93
C VAL A 111 5.98 7.11 5.64
N GLU A 112 6.09 6.09 4.79
CA GLU A 112 6.79 6.20 3.50
C GLU A 112 6.14 7.22 2.57
N TYR A 113 4.81 7.21 2.45
CA TYR A 113 4.07 8.22 1.67
C TYR A 113 4.28 9.62 2.22
N ARG A 114 4.16 9.76 3.55
CA ARG A 114 4.37 11.05 4.21
C ARG A 114 5.75 11.60 3.89
N ASP A 115 6.79 10.77 3.95
CA ASP A 115 8.15 11.16 3.60
C ASP A 115 8.20 11.75 2.19
N LYS A 116 7.59 11.07 1.19
CA LYS A 116 7.50 11.56 -0.20
C LYS A 116 6.73 12.87 -0.34
N PHE A 117 5.63 13.06 0.37
CA PHE A 117 4.90 14.34 0.36
C PHE A 117 5.64 15.48 1.06
N THR A 118 6.61 15.17 1.92
CA THR A 118 7.49 16.16 2.58
C THR A 118 8.84 16.33 1.92
N HIS A 119 9.07 15.61 0.83
CA HIS A 119 10.28 15.66 0.03
C HIS A 119 10.02 16.51 -1.22
N TYR A 120 10.88 17.49 -1.48
CA TYR A 120 10.68 18.53 -2.49
C TYR A 120 11.85 18.58 -3.47
N GLU A 121 11.50 18.79 -4.74
CA GLU A 121 12.43 19.26 -5.77
C GLU A 121 12.35 20.79 -5.86
N VAL A 122 13.51 21.44 -5.77
CA VAL A 122 13.71 22.86 -6.00
C VAL A 122 14.49 23.03 -7.29
N ARG A 123 13.85 23.61 -8.31
CA ARG A 123 14.52 24.05 -9.53
C ARG A 123 14.79 25.54 -9.45
N PHE A 124 16.06 25.90 -9.60
CA PHE A 124 16.52 27.29 -9.61
C PHE A 124 16.50 27.86 -11.03
N THR A 125 16.37 29.18 -11.13
CA THR A 125 16.43 29.92 -12.41
C THR A 125 17.76 29.71 -13.15
N ASP A 126 18.82 29.36 -12.41
CA ASP A 126 20.16 29.04 -12.96
C ASP A 126 20.26 27.60 -13.52
N GLY A 127 19.15 26.85 -13.59
CA GLY A 127 19.09 25.47 -14.08
C GLY A 127 19.55 24.39 -13.09
N LYS A 128 20.02 24.76 -11.89
CA LYS A 128 20.34 23.81 -10.83
C LYS A 128 19.08 23.19 -10.25
N VAL A 129 19.13 21.89 -9.96
CA VAL A 129 18.06 21.14 -9.30
C VAL A 129 18.59 20.58 -7.98
N LEU A 130 17.89 20.84 -6.89
CA LEU A 130 18.20 20.28 -5.57
C LEU A 130 16.97 19.54 -5.03
N THR A 131 17.18 18.36 -4.47
CA THR A 131 16.15 17.59 -3.77
C THR A 131 16.41 17.63 -2.26
N GLY A 132 15.34 17.50 -1.47
CA GLY A 132 15.45 17.44 -0.02
C GLY A 132 14.21 17.92 0.71
N HIS A 133 14.39 18.32 1.95
CA HIS A 133 13.28 18.66 2.86
C HIS A 133 13.18 20.17 3.10
N VAL A 134 11.98 20.70 2.89
CA VAL A 134 11.66 22.09 3.23
C VAL A 134 11.21 22.15 4.69
N LYS A 135 11.98 22.84 5.54
CA LYS A 135 11.59 23.15 6.92
C LYS A 135 11.02 24.55 7.00
N ALA A 136 10.03 24.85 6.16
CA ALA A 136 9.32 26.10 6.20
C ALA A 136 8.09 25.96 7.10
N LEU A 137 7.98 26.83 8.10
CA LEU A 137 6.69 27.33 8.58
C LEU A 137 5.74 26.32 9.29
N GLY A 138 6.24 25.31 10.01
CA GLY A 138 5.42 24.43 10.85
C GLY A 138 4.42 23.52 10.11
N ARG A 139 4.27 23.66 8.79
CA ARG A 139 3.50 22.80 7.89
C ARG A 139 4.41 22.36 6.74
N THR A 140 4.88 21.12 6.79
CA THR A 140 5.85 20.58 5.81
C THR A 140 5.20 19.88 4.60
N ALA A 141 3.87 19.74 4.57
CA ALA A 141 3.15 19.01 3.53
C ALA A 141 2.44 19.96 2.54
N PHE A 142 2.51 19.64 1.25
CA PHE A 142 1.83 20.36 0.16
C PHE A 142 2.19 21.85 0.06
N LEU A 143 3.47 22.16 0.20
CA LEU A 143 4.01 23.47 -0.16
C LEU A 143 4.18 23.55 -1.69
N SER A 144 3.94 24.72 -2.25
CA SER A 144 4.15 25.02 -3.67
C SER A 144 4.66 26.45 -3.76
N LEU A 145 5.40 26.77 -4.83
CA LEU A 145 5.94 28.10 -5.05
C LEU A 145 4.84 29.18 -4.98
N SER A 146 3.67 28.92 -5.56
CA SER A 146 2.52 29.83 -5.53
C SER A 146 2.04 30.10 -4.10
N LYS A 147 2.08 29.08 -3.25
CA LYS A 147 1.67 29.18 -1.84
C LYS A 147 2.68 29.96 -1.01
N LEU A 148 3.98 29.81 -1.28
CA LEU A 148 5.03 30.61 -0.66
C LEU A 148 4.92 32.10 -1.06
N LYS A 149 4.67 32.39 -2.34
CA LYS A 149 4.43 33.75 -2.83
C LYS A 149 3.17 34.38 -2.21
N MET A 150 2.08 33.63 -2.07
CA MET A 150 0.87 34.09 -1.36
C MET A 150 1.11 34.38 0.12
N MET A 151 1.93 33.57 0.79
CA MET A 151 2.31 33.78 2.20
C MET A 151 3.39 34.86 2.38
N LYS A 152 3.84 35.52 1.30
CA LYS A 152 4.93 36.51 1.31
C LYS A 152 6.20 36.01 2.00
N VAL A 153 6.51 34.72 1.84
CA VAL A 153 7.75 34.14 2.39
C VAL A 153 8.88 34.48 1.44
N GLU A 154 9.85 35.28 1.88
CA GLU A 154 10.99 35.71 1.05
C GLU A 154 12.13 34.67 1.06
N LYS A 155 12.30 33.96 2.18
CA LYS A 155 13.34 32.93 2.37
C LYS A 155 12.76 31.72 3.09
N PHE A 156 13.21 30.53 2.72
CA PHE A 156 12.86 29.30 3.42
C PHE A 156 14.09 28.43 3.68
N ALA A 157 14.08 27.72 4.82
CA ALA A 157 15.11 26.75 5.15
C ALA A 157 14.91 25.46 4.34
N PHE A 158 15.89 25.12 3.51
CA PHE A 158 15.94 23.89 2.73
C PHE A 158 17.09 23.02 3.22
N HIS A 159 16.80 21.75 3.47
CA HIS A 159 17.80 20.73 3.78
C HIS A 159 17.99 19.87 2.55
N PRO A 160 19.02 20.13 1.73
CA PRO A 160 19.29 19.31 0.56
C PRO A 160 19.72 17.91 0.99
N ASP A 161 19.33 16.90 0.21
CA ASP A 161 19.85 15.55 0.42
C ASP A 161 21.35 15.51 0.13
N ALA A 162 22.06 14.63 0.82
CA ALA A 162 23.40 14.26 0.39
C ALA A 162 23.31 13.68 -1.04
N ALA A 163 24.22 14.09 -1.92
CA ALA A 163 24.27 13.58 -3.28
C ALA A 163 24.20 12.04 -3.27
N HIS A 164 23.30 11.46 -4.08
CA HIS A 164 23.12 10.01 -4.19
C HIS A 164 24.47 9.34 -4.47
N GLY A 165 25.04 8.66 -3.46
CA GLY A 165 26.36 8.02 -3.54
C GLY A 165 27.33 8.30 -2.38
N ALA A 166 27.03 9.24 -1.47
CA ALA A 166 27.87 9.45 -0.28
C ALA A 166 27.61 8.35 0.78
N ALA A 167 28.60 7.49 1.01
CA ALA A 167 28.56 6.40 1.99
C ALA A 167 28.47 6.84 3.48
N VAL A 168 28.32 8.15 3.73
CA VAL A 168 28.16 8.73 5.05
C VAL A 168 27.06 9.79 4.93
N ALA A 169 26.02 9.69 5.75
CA ALA A 169 25.00 10.71 5.91
C ALA A 169 25.61 11.98 6.54
N THR A 170 26.38 12.74 5.76
CA THR A 170 26.68 14.12 6.09
C THR A 170 25.40 14.90 5.86
N HIS A 171 24.64 15.12 6.93
CA HIS A 171 23.48 16.02 6.91
C HIS A 171 23.96 17.37 6.38
N ALA A 172 23.64 17.68 5.12
CA ALA A 172 23.97 18.98 4.56
C ALA A 172 23.32 20.06 5.45
N SER A 173 24.12 21.03 5.85
CA SER A 173 23.67 22.16 6.66
C SER A 173 22.48 22.83 5.98
N SER A 174 21.44 23.18 6.74
CA SER A 174 20.28 23.93 6.23
C SER A 174 20.74 25.13 5.42
N MET A 175 20.31 25.21 4.17
CA MET A 175 20.54 26.35 3.31
C MET A 175 19.29 27.22 3.29
N GLU A 176 19.46 28.53 3.46
CA GLU A 176 18.37 29.47 3.23
C GLU A 176 18.24 29.73 1.74
N VAL A 177 17.10 29.34 1.17
CA VAL A 177 16.79 29.52 -0.24
C VAL A 177 15.84 30.70 -0.39
N GLU A 178 16.22 31.65 -1.25
CA GLU A 178 15.44 32.82 -1.58
C GLU A 178 14.37 32.49 -2.63
N THR A 179 13.11 32.77 -2.34
CA THR A 179 11.97 32.37 -3.21
C THR A 179 12.01 33.03 -4.58
N ALA A 180 12.71 34.16 -4.73
CA ALA A 180 12.88 34.85 -6.00
C ALA A 180 13.76 34.08 -6.99
N LYS A 181 14.67 33.23 -6.50
CA LYS A 181 15.60 32.44 -7.31
C LYS A 181 15.08 31.04 -7.66
N VAL A 182 13.90 30.70 -7.16
CA VAL A 182 13.26 29.41 -7.37
C VAL A 182 12.25 29.55 -8.51
N GLU A 183 12.50 28.79 -9.57
CA GLU A 183 11.60 28.68 -10.70
C GLU A 183 10.45 27.71 -10.39
N LYS A 184 10.76 26.59 -9.73
CA LYS A 184 9.78 25.52 -9.46
C LYS A 184 10.05 24.88 -8.10
N LEU A 185 8.99 24.71 -7.31
CA LEU A 185 9.00 24.00 -6.03
C LEU A 185 7.82 23.03 -6.01
N GLU A 186 8.11 21.73 -6.05
CA GLU A 186 7.10 20.68 -6.04
C GLU A 186 7.50 19.55 -5.10
N CYS A 187 6.52 18.98 -4.40
CA CYS A 187 6.72 17.74 -3.66
C CYS A 187 6.71 16.54 -4.59
N PHE A 188 7.28 15.41 -4.15
CA PHE A 188 7.20 14.10 -4.84
C PHE A 188 5.79 13.47 -4.73
N GLY A 189 4.79 14.22 -5.18
CA GLY A 189 3.42 13.77 -5.34
C GLY A 189 3.17 13.15 -6.73
N PRO A 190 1.96 12.64 -6.98
CA PRO A 190 1.63 11.96 -8.23
C PRO A 190 1.70 12.87 -9.48
N TRP A 191 1.68 14.19 -9.32
CA TRP A 191 1.83 15.16 -10.40
C TRP A 191 3.28 15.47 -10.79
N HIS A 192 4.26 15.02 -10.01
CA HIS A 192 5.66 15.43 -10.19
C HIS A 192 6.32 14.70 -11.37
N HIS A 193 6.15 13.38 -11.45
CA HIS A 193 6.64 12.54 -12.53
C HIS A 193 5.66 11.42 -12.85
N THR A 194 5.72 10.90 -14.09
CA THR A 194 4.96 9.72 -14.52
C THR A 194 5.26 8.50 -13.64
N TYR A 195 6.50 8.35 -13.16
CA TYR A 195 6.88 7.34 -12.16
C TYR A 195 6.07 7.47 -10.87
N PHE A 196 5.99 8.67 -10.28
CA PHE A 196 5.22 8.86 -9.05
C PHE A 196 3.72 8.70 -9.29
N ALA A 197 3.21 9.14 -10.44
CA ALA A 197 1.80 8.96 -10.81
C ALA A 197 1.40 7.48 -10.78
N ILE A 198 2.14 6.62 -11.48
CA ILE A 198 1.86 5.18 -11.55
C ILE A 198 2.20 4.47 -10.23
N TYR A 199 3.25 4.90 -9.52
CA TYR A 199 3.60 4.42 -8.19
C TYR A 199 2.42 4.60 -7.22
N PHE A 200 1.92 5.83 -7.05
CA PHE A 200 0.82 6.12 -6.13
C PHE A 200 -0.48 5.45 -6.54
N ALA A 201 -0.74 5.30 -7.84
CA ALA A 201 -1.90 4.56 -8.34
C ALA A 201 -1.86 3.07 -7.94
N LEU A 202 -0.76 2.37 -8.25
CA LEU A 202 -0.58 0.95 -7.94
C LEU A 202 -0.56 0.68 -6.44
N THR A 203 0.29 1.40 -5.70
CA THR A 203 0.46 1.22 -4.25
C THR A 203 -0.75 1.71 -3.47
N GLY A 204 -1.39 2.79 -3.90
CA GLY A 204 -2.60 3.33 -3.26
C GLY A 204 -3.80 2.41 -3.44
N LEU A 205 -4.03 1.90 -4.66
CA LEU A 205 -5.07 0.91 -4.93
C LEU A 205 -4.82 -0.36 -4.12
N HIS A 206 -3.59 -0.88 -4.10
CA HIS A 206 -3.23 -2.03 -3.26
C HIS A 206 -3.47 -1.76 -1.76
N GLY A 207 -3.08 -0.59 -1.26
CA GLY A 207 -3.33 -0.18 0.13
C GLY A 207 -4.83 -0.15 0.48
N LEU A 208 -5.69 0.29 -0.44
CA LEU A 208 -7.15 0.23 -0.27
C LEU A 208 -7.65 -1.21 -0.14
N HIS A 209 -7.10 -2.16 -0.92
CA HIS A 209 -7.45 -3.57 -0.81
C HIS A 209 -7.01 -4.17 0.52
N VAL A 210 -5.79 -3.86 0.99
CA VAL A 210 -5.30 -4.26 2.32
C VAL A 210 -6.20 -3.70 3.42
N PHE A 211 -6.57 -2.42 3.33
CA PHE A 211 -7.47 -1.80 4.30
C PHE A 211 -8.86 -2.44 4.30
N GLY A 212 -9.45 -2.69 3.12
CA GLY A 212 -10.73 -3.39 2.99
C GLY A 212 -10.68 -4.80 3.59
N GLY A 213 -9.64 -5.58 3.29
CA GLY A 213 -9.44 -6.90 3.89
C GLY A 213 -9.25 -6.85 5.42
N MET A 214 -8.53 -5.84 5.93
CA MET A 214 -8.37 -5.63 7.37
C MET A 214 -9.72 -5.39 8.06
N LEU A 215 -10.60 -4.58 7.47
CA LEU A 215 -11.95 -4.36 8.00
C LEU A 215 -12.78 -5.64 8.02
N VAL A 216 -12.68 -6.47 6.98
CA VAL A 216 -13.36 -7.77 6.91
C VAL A 216 -12.86 -8.72 8.01
N PHE A 217 -11.55 -8.77 8.26
CA PHE A 217 -11.02 -9.59 9.35
C PHE A 217 -11.37 -9.05 10.74
N LEU A 218 -11.39 -7.73 10.91
CA LEU A 218 -11.89 -7.09 12.14
C LEU A 218 -13.35 -7.44 12.40
N TYR A 219 -14.19 -7.43 11.37
CA TYR A 219 -15.58 -7.87 11.46
C TYR A 219 -15.67 -9.32 11.93
N PHE A 220 -14.91 -10.24 11.33
CA PHE A 220 -14.92 -11.65 11.73
C PHE A 220 -14.35 -11.88 13.14
N PHE A 221 -13.32 -11.16 13.53
CA PHE A 221 -12.76 -11.22 14.88
C PHE A 221 -13.73 -10.70 15.95
N GLY A 222 -14.45 -9.60 15.65
CA GLY A 222 -15.38 -8.95 16.57
C GLY A 222 -16.81 -9.50 16.46
N PRO A 223 -17.76 -8.73 15.86
CA PRO A 223 -19.18 -9.08 15.84
C PRO A 223 -19.48 -10.37 15.06
N GLY A 224 -18.71 -10.63 14.00
CA GLY A 224 -18.86 -11.81 13.16
C GLY A 224 -18.54 -13.12 13.89
N ALA A 225 -17.82 -13.09 15.02
CA ALA A 225 -17.51 -14.29 15.78
C ALA A 225 -18.75 -14.96 16.40
N VAL A 226 -19.86 -14.23 16.57
CA VAL A 226 -21.14 -14.80 17.03
C VAL A 226 -21.69 -15.82 16.04
N LEU A 227 -21.44 -15.62 14.73
CA LEU A 227 -21.88 -16.54 13.68
C LEU A 227 -21.28 -17.94 13.83
N TYR A 228 -20.11 -18.07 14.46
CA TYR A 228 -19.51 -19.37 14.74
C TYR A 228 -20.39 -20.22 15.67
N ARG A 229 -21.13 -19.62 16.61
CA ARG A 229 -22.03 -20.35 17.50
C ARG A 229 -23.29 -20.84 16.79
N ALA A 230 -23.76 -20.08 15.79
CA ALA A 230 -24.96 -20.44 15.03
C ALA A 230 -24.66 -21.49 13.95
N ASP A 231 -23.56 -21.32 13.20
CA ASP A 231 -23.17 -22.23 12.13
C ASP A 231 -21.62 -22.22 11.96
N PRO A 232 -20.91 -23.14 12.65
CA PRO A 232 -19.45 -23.23 12.58
C PRO A 232 -18.92 -23.49 11.16
N VAL A 233 -19.65 -24.27 10.36
CA VAL A 233 -19.25 -24.64 9.00
C VAL A 233 -19.32 -23.41 8.09
N ARG A 234 -20.43 -22.69 8.15
CA ARG A 234 -20.62 -21.45 7.36
C ARG A 234 -19.61 -20.39 7.75
N TYR A 235 -19.34 -20.21 9.04
CA TYR A 235 -18.31 -19.27 9.50
C TYR A 235 -16.94 -19.64 8.93
N THR A 236 -16.57 -20.92 8.99
CA THR A 236 -15.28 -21.40 8.46
C THR A 236 -15.15 -21.17 6.95
N ASN A 237 -16.22 -21.42 6.19
CA ASN A 237 -16.24 -21.15 4.74
C ASN A 237 -16.11 -19.66 4.42
N ARG A 238 -16.67 -18.77 5.25
CA ARG A 238 -16.50 -17.31 5.07
C ARG A 238 -15.06 -16.87 5.32
N ILE A 239 -14.40 -17.43 6.34
CA ILE A 239 -12.98 -17.18 6.61
C ILE A 239 -12.10 -17.70 5.48
N GLU A 240 -12.44 -18.86 4.90
CA GLU A 240 -11.74 -19.38 3.71
C GLU A 240 -11.83 -18.39 2.54
N VAL A 241 -13.03 -17.90 2.22
CA VAL A 241 -13.24 -16.93 1.13
C VAL A 241 -12.48 -15.62 1.38
N ALA A 242 -12.56 -15.09 2.61
CA ALA A 242 -11.81 -13.90 2.99
C ALA A 242 -10.28 -14.14 2.92
N GLY A 243 -9.84 -15.35 3.27
CA GLY A 243 -8.44 -15.73 3.17
C GLY A 243 -7.93 -15.84 1.75
N LEU A 244 -8.73 -16.38 0.81
CA LEU A 244 -8.41 -16.38 -0.61
C LEU A 244 -8.18 -14.96 -1.15
N PHE A 245 -9.03 -14.01 -0.75
CA PHE A 245 -8.82 -12.60 -1.07
C PHE A 245 -7.52 -12.06 -0.47
N TRP A 246 -7.26 -12.34 0.80
CA TRP A 246 -6.03 -11.87 1.47
C TRP A 246 -4.75 -12.39 0.80
N HIS A 247 -4.73 -13.68 0.43
CA HIS A 247 -3.62 -14.27 -0.32
C HIS A 247 -3.41 -13.65 -1.69
N PHE A 248 -4.51 -13.28 -2.37
CA PHE A 248 -4.41 -12.55 -3.62
C PHE A 248 -3.78 -11.16 -3.41
N VAL A 249 -4.20 -10.43 -2.38
CA VAL A 249 -3.61 -9.12 -2.05
C VAL A 249 -2.11 -9.27 -1.79
N ASP A 250 -1.70 -10.26 -1.00
CA ASP A 250 -0.28 -10.57 -0.76
C ASP A 250 0.49 -10.91 -2.05
N LEU A 251 -0.10 -11.73 -2.92
CA LEU A 251 0.47 -12.05 -4.23
C LEU A 251 0.70 -10.80 -5.08
N VAL A 252 -0.26 -9.88 -5.14
CA VAL A 252 -0.10 -8.61 -5.86
C VAL A 252 1.08 -7.81 -5.30
N TRP A 253 1.27 -7.80 -3.97
CA TRP A 253 2.41 -7.12 -3.35
C TRP A 253 3.76 -7.75 -3.71
N ILE A 254 3.83 -9.09 -3.77
CA ILE A 254 5.04 -9.83 -4.16
C ILE A 254 5.49 -9.44 -5.57
N PHE A 255 4.58 -9.11 -6.49
CA PHE A 255 4.92 -8.57 -7.81
C PHE A 255 5.21 -7.06 -7.79
N LEU A 256 4.45 -6.30 -7.01
CA LEU A 256 4.60 -4.85 -6.92
C LEU A 256 5.97 -4.46 -6.36
N PHE A 257 6.43 -5.14 -5.29
CA PHE A 257 7.69 -4.81 -4.64
C PHE A 257 8.89 -4.87 -5.61
N PRO A 258 9.19 -5.97 -6.32
CA PRO A 258 10.29 -5.99 -7.29
C PRO A 258 10.10 -4.99 -8.43
N VAL A 259 8.88 -4.84 -8.94
CA VAL A 259 8.59 -3.98 -10.10
C VAL A 259 8.83 -2.50 -9.81
N LEU A 260 8.54 -2.03 -8.58
CA LEU A 260 8.70 -0.62 -8.22
C LEU A 260 9.97 -0.31 -7.41
N TYR A 261 10.46 -1.26 -6.60
CA TYR A 261 11.61 -1.05 -5.70
C TYR A 261 12.94 -1.52 -6.27
N LEU A 262 12.94 -2.55 -7.13
CA LEU A 262 14.17 -3.18 -7.62
C LEU A 262 14.44 -2.87 -9.09
N LEU A 263 13.38 -2.84 -9.91
CA LEU A 263 13.43 -2.34 -11.27
C LEU A 263 13.31 -0.82 -11.21
#